data_AF-A0A511XQU2-F1
#
_entry.id   AF-A0A511XQU2-F1
#
_cell.length_a   1.000
_cell.length_b   1.000
_cell.length_c   1.000
_cell.angle_alpha   90.00
_cell.angle_beta   90.00
_cell.angle_gamma   90.00
#
_symmetry.space_group_name_H-M   'P 1'
#
loop_
_entity.id
_entity.type
_entity.pdbx_description
1 polymer ?
#
loop_
_entity_poly.entity_id
_entity_poly.type
_entity_poly.pdbx_seq_one_letter_code
_entity_poly.pdbx_strand_id
1 'polypeptide(L)' 'MTMISHISCRLMLALLTFSYTNGLFSSRRIERATYRDIGVHFVATNLHPDHDTIAAFRRGNTESKAE' A
#
# COMPACT_ATOMS: atom_id res chain seq x y z
N MET A 1 12.40 -7.91 13.21
CA MET A 1 11.69 -9.14 13.61
C MET A 1 10.28 -8.89 14.17
N THR A 2 9.80 -7.67 14.40
CA THR A 2 8.35 -7.45 14.67
C THR A 2 7.92 -6.01 14.36
N MET A 3 7.61 -5.71 13.10
CA MET A 3 6.82 -4.51 12.70
C MET A 3 6.01 -4.76 11.41
N ILE A 4 5.74 -6.02 11.04
CA ILE A 4 4.83 -6.36 9.93
C ILE A 4 3.37 -6.48 10.44
N SER A 5 3.16 -6.53 11.77
CA SER A 5 1.88 -6.95 12.37
C SER A 5 0.80 -5.87 12.50
N HIS A 6 0.94 -4.66 11.97
CA HIS A 6 -0.07 -3.61 12.16
C HIS A 6 -0.56 -2.90 10.90
N ILE A 7 -0.27 -3.46 9.72
CA ILE A 7 -0.88 -2.98 8.47
C ILE A 7 -2.01 -3.92 8.09
N SER A 8 -3.25 -3.44 8.19
CA SER A 8 -4.42 -4.23 7.84
C SER A 8 -4.57 -4.38 6.32
N CYS A 9 -5.08 -5.52 5.86
CA CYS A 9 -5.39 -5.74 4.44
C CYS A 9 -6.34 -4.69 3.88
N ARG A 10 -7.28 -4.20 4.71
CA ARG A 10 -8.23 -3.13 4.34
C ARG A 10 -7.50 -1.82 4.06
N LEU A 11 -6.52 -1.47 4.88
CA LEU A 11 -5.70 -0.27 4.66
C LEU A 11 -4.86 -0.41 3.39
N MET A 12 -4.24 -1.57 3.15
CA MET A 12 -3.51 -1.79 1.88
C MET A 12 -4.41 -1.71 0.66
N LEU A 13 -5.62 -2.26 0.74
CA LEU A 13 -6.59 -2.16 -0.34
C LEU A 13 -7.02 -0.71 -0.59
N ALA A 14 -7.33 0.05 0.47
CA ALA A 14 -7.70 1.46 0.37
C ALA A 14 -6.55 2.30 -0.21
N LEU A 15 -5.33 2.09 0.29
CA LEU A 15 -4.12 2.77 -0.17
C LEU A 15 -3.86 2.51 -1.66
N LEU A 16 -3.96 1.25 -2.11
CA LEU A 16 -3.76 0.90 -3.51
C LEU A 16 -4.87 1.46 -4.39
N THR A 17 -6.12 1.37 -3.97
CA THR A 17 -7.27 1.89 -4.73
C THR A 17 -7.12 3.39 -4.94
N PHE A 18 -6.87 4.14 -3.85
CA PHE A 18 -6.65 5.58 -3.92
C PHE A 18 -5.43 5.94 -4.76
N SER A 19 -4.31 5.22 -4.60
CA SER A 19 -3.11 5.50 -5.39
C SER A 19 -3.34 5.30 -6.89
N TYR A 20 -4.07 4.25 -7.27
CA TYR A 20 -4.37 3.95 -8.67
C TYR A 20 -5.31 4.95 -9.32
N THR A 21 -6.33 5.43 -8.60
CA THR A 21 -7.21 6.50 -9.11
C THR A 21 -6.46 7.82 -9.31
N ASN A 22 -5.35 8.01 -8.58
CA ASN A 22 -4.45 9.17 -8.72
C ASN A 22 -3.25 8.90 -9.68
N GLY A 23 -3.24 7.78 -10.41
CA GLY A 23 -2.18 7.45 -11.38
C GLY A 23 -0.83 7.04 -10.76
N LEU A 24 -0.81 6.69 -9.47
CA LEU A 24 0.38 6.23 -8.74
C LEU A 24 0.45 4.71 -8.72
N PHE A 25 1.16 4.13 -9.69
CA PHE A 25 1.23 2.66 -9.86
C PHE A 25 2.46 1.98 -9.24
N SER A 26 3.59 2.68 -9.15
CA SER A 26 4.83 2.09 -8.61
C SER A 26 4.79 2.01 -7.09
N SER A 27 5.09 0.84 -6.51
CA SER A 27 5.17 0.67 -5.05
C SER A 27 6.13 1.67 -4.40
N ARG A 28 7.27 1.95 -5.04
CA ARG A 28 8.23 2.98 -4.59
C ARG A 28 7.66 4.39 -4.63
N ARG A 29 6.81 4.69 -5.62
CA ARG A 29 6.12 5.99 -5.71
C ARG A 29 5.04 6.10 -4.64
N ILE A 30 4.31 5.03 -4.38
CA ILE A 30 3.27 4.98 -3.33
C ILE A 30 3.91 5.16 -1.95
N GLU A 31 4.98 4.42 -1.64
CA GLU A 31 5.74 4.58 -0.39
C GLU A 31 6.14 6.04 -0.18
N ARG A 32 6.77 6.68 -1.17
CA ARG A 32 7.15 8.11 -1.07
C ARG A 32 5.95 9.03 -0.93
N ALA A 33 4.83 8.71 -1.59
CA ALA A 33 3.62 9.50 -1.51
C ALA A 33 3.01 9.45 -0.11
N THR A 34 3.16 8.34 0.64
CA THR A 34 2.73 8.29 2.05
C THR A 34 3.41 9.35 2.93
N TYR A 35 4.56 9.89 2.53
CA TYR A 35 5.26 10.96 3.26
C TYR A 35 4.99 12.38 2.74
N ARG A 36 4.63 12.52 1.46
CA ARG A 36 4.68 13.83 0.76
C ARG A 36 3.34 14.27 0.20
N ASP A 37 2.44 13.33 -0.07
CA ASP A 37 1.13 13.60 -0.64
C ASP A 37 0.09 13.52 0.48
N ILE A 38 -0.63 14.62 0.71
CA ILE A 38 -1.59 14.73 1.82
C ILE A 38 -2.74 13.72 1.66
N GLY A 39 -3.20 13.47 0.42
CA GLY A 39 -4.28 12.52 0.17
C GLY A 39 -3.82 11.10 0.47
N VAL A 40 -2.64 10.71 0.01
CA VAL A 40 -2.07 9.40 0.29
C VAL A 40 -1.73 9.23 1.78
N HIS A 41 -1.18 10.26 2.44
CA HIS A 41 -0.88 10.26 3.87
C HIS A 41 -2.14 10.09 4.73
N PHE A 42 -3.23 10.78 4.36
CA PHE A 42 -4.53 10.65 5.03
C PHE A 42 -5.07 9.21 4.93
N VAL A 43 -5.05 8.62 3.73
CA VAL A 43 -5.49 7.23 3.52
C VAL A 43 -4.60 6.23 4.26
N ALA A 44 -3.30 6.52 4.34
CA ALA A 44 -2.35 5.66 5.02
C ALA A 44 -2.40 5.76 6.55
N THR A 45 -3.18 6.70 7.12
CA THR A 45 -3.34 6.90 8.57
C THR A 45 -2.00 6.97 9.31
N ASN A 46 -1.04 7.73 8.77
CA ASN A 46 0.34 7.86 9.28
C ASN A 46 1.15 6.54 9.30
N LEU A 47 0.68 5.50 8.62
CA LEU A 47 1.47 4.30 8.33
C LEU A 47 2.21 4.50 7.01
N HIS A 48 3.40 3.92 6.94
CA HIS A 48 4.26 4.03 5.77
C HIS A 48 4.71 2.63 5.34
N PRO A 49 3.82 1.83 4.73
CA PRO A 49 4.23 0.56 4.15
C PRO A 49 5.36 0.79 3.15
N ASP A 50 6.46 0.08 3.35
CA ASP A 50 7.55 0.09 2.39
C ASP A 50 7.11 -0.58 1.07
N HIS A 51 7.82 -0.27 -0.01
CA HIS A 51 7.53 -0.77 -1.34
C HIS A 51 7.53 -2.31 -1.43
N ASP A 52 8.30 -3.02 -0.60
CA ASP A 52 8.33 -4.48 -0.59
C ASP A 52 7.08 -5.06 0.06
N THR A 53 6.59 -4.45 1.15
CA THR A 53 5.29 -4.76 1.78
C THR A 53 4.14 -4.55 0.78
N ILE A 54 4.14 -3.43 0.04
CA ILE A 54 3.14 -3.14 -0.99
C ILE A 54 3.21 -4.17 -2.13
N ALA A 55 4.43 -4.52 -2.57
CA ALA A 55 4.62 -5.51 -3.63
C ALA A 55 4.21 -6.92 -3.20
N ALA A 56 4.49 -7.30 -1.96
CA ALA A 56 4.08 -8.57 -1.38
C ALA A 56 2.55 -8.69 -1.32
N PHE A 57 1.85 -7.65 -0.88
CA PHE A 57 0.38 -7.63 -0.86
C PHE A 57 -0.23 -7.78 -2.27
N ARG A 58 0.37 -7.13 -3.29
CA ARG A 58 -0.07 -7.27 -4.69
C ARG A 58 0.08 -8.71 -5.21
N ARG A 59 1.19 -9.38 -4.88
CA ARG A 59 1.45 -10.76 -5.29
C ARG A 59 0.45 -11.73 -4.64
N GLY A 60 0.27 -11.63 -3.32
CA GLY A 60 -0.70 -12.46 -2.60
C GLY A 60 -2.14 -12.31 -3.12
N ASN A 61 -2.56 -11.10 -3.52
CA ASN A 61 -3.84 -10.89 -4.19
C ASN A 61 -3.96 -11.55 -5.57
N THR A 62 -2.84 -11.76 -6.27
CA THR A 62 -2.83 -12.42 -7.58
C THR A 62 -2.91 -13.93 -7.43
N GLU A 63 -2.17 -14.48 -6.47
CA GLU A 63 -2.17 -15.92 -6.15
C GLU A 63 -3.56 -16.40 -5.68
N SER A 64 -4.24 -15.62 -4.83
CA SER A 64 -5.62 -15.94 -4.40
C SER A 64 -6.65 -15.93 -5.53
N LYS A 65 -6.35 -15.36 -6.71
CA LYS A 65 -7.24 -15.39 -7.88
C LYS A 65 -7.00 -16.61 -8.79
N ALA A 66 -5.96 -17.40 -8.52
CA ALA A 66 -5.56 -18.55 -9.33
C ALA A 66 -6.09 -19.90 -8.81
N GLU A 67 -6.75 -19.91 -7.64
CA GLU A 67 -7.64 -20.98 -7.15
C GLU A 67 -9.10 -20.63 -7.44
#